data_AF-W6MNJ5-F1
#
_entry.id   AF-W6MNJ5-F1
#
_cell.length_a   1.000
_cell.length_b   1.000
_cell.length_c   1.000
_cell.angle_alpha   90.00
_cell.angle_beta   90.00
_cell.angle_gamma   90.00
#
_symmetry.space_group_name_H-M   'P 1'
#
loop_
_entity.id
_entity.type
_entity.pdbx_description
1 polymer ?
#
loop_
_entity_poly.entity_id
_entity_poly.type
_entity_poly.pdbx_seq_one_letter_code
_entity_poly.pdbx_strand_id
1 'polypeptide(L)'
;MDSPTEQVTELCQLSHVSVYKIRPPHVIREEGEPVIRQRYEVSDWIKDPEDLIFVGKIRLLEIEQLQDFSETTGQEDVDEQLRCTLEILGNDGEVWAHTFYEPLPNVRTITDTQFHTVEKVGGRSFVVTLYWKGYKIAVGIIMKQFWDEISLSHTIQEFKNSKAKLKMFKEKFLINESAKSSDDSESDDDFGDFVSS
;
A
#
# COMPACT_ATOMS: atom_id res chain seq x y z
N MET A 1 -28.98 -2.38 7.35
CA MET A 1 -27.63 -1.88 7.00
C MET A 1 -26.79 -3.12 6.82
N ASP A 2 -26.67 -3.58 5.58
CA ASP A 2 -25.79 -4.70 5.25
C ASP A 2 -24.35 -4.20 5.33
N SER A 3 -23.48 -5.00 5.94
CA SER A 3 -22.06 -4.67 6.01
C SER A 3 -21.47 -4.75 4.61
N PRO A 4 -20.57 -3.82 4.21
CA PRO A 4 -19.92 -3.88 2.91
C PRO A 4 -19.23 -5.25 2.76
N THR A 5 -19.42 -5.88 1.59
CA THR A 5 -18.82 -7.19 1.32
C THR A 5 -17.37 -6.97 0.94
N GLU A 6 -16.45 -7.52 1.72
CA GLU A 6 -15.01 -7.44 1.42
C GLU A 6 -14.60 -8.64 0.57
N GLN A 7 -13.98 -8.37 -0.58
CA GLN A 7 -13.32 -9.38 -1.38
C GLN A 7 -11.83 -9.38 -1.04
N VAL A 8 -11.31 -10.54 -0.63
CA VAL A 8 -9.89 -10.72 -0.31
C VAL A 8 -9.23 -11.59 -1.37
N THR A 9 -8.20 -11.05 -2.03
CA THR A 9 -7.41 -11.72 -3.06
C THR A 9 -5.97 -11.90 -2.59
N GLU A 10 -5.43 -13.12 -2.60
CA GLU A 10 -4.01 -13.34 -2.33
C GLU A 10 -3.17 -12.96 -3.56
N LEU A 11 -2.33 -11.93 -3.41
CA LEU A 11 -1.47 -11.44 -4.49
C LEU A 11 -0.19 -12.27 -4.62
N CYS A 12 0.44 -12.59 -3.49
CA CYS A 12 1.57 -13.51 -3.46
C CYS A 12 1.77 -14.13 -2.08
N GLN A 13 2.37 -15.31 -2.05
CA GLN A 13 2.82 -15.96 -0.83
C GLN A 13 4.25 -16.47 -1.00
N LEU A 14 5.13 -16.03 -0.11
CA LEU A 14 6.54 -16.38 -0.09
C LEU A 14 6.84 -17.25 1.13
N SER A 15 7.50 -18.38 0.87
CA SER A 15 7.84 -19.35 1.92
C SER A 15 9.31 -19.24 2.31
N HIS A 16 9.65 -19.68 3.53
CA HIS A 16 11.01 -19.69 4.05
C HIS A 16 11.61 -18.28 4.16
N VAL A 17 10.89 -17.38 4.84
CA VAL A 17 11.38 -16.04 5.17
C VAL A 17 11.92 -16.05 6.59
N SER A 18 13.20 -15.71 6.74
CA SER A 18 13.82 -15.55 8.06
C SER A 18 13.48 -14.19 8.62
N VAL A 19 12.90 -14.15 9.82
CA VAL A 19 12.50 -12.93 10.51
C VAL A 19 13.47 -12.64 11.65
N TYR A 20 14.06 -11.46 11.65
CA TYR A 20 15.08 -11.02 12.59
C TYR A 20 14.62 -9.81 13.41
N LYS A 21 15.07 -9.75 14.66
CA LYS A 21 15.14 -8.50 15.42
C LYS A 21 16.11 -7.57 14.71
N ILE A 22 15.77 -6.29 14.67
CA ILE A 22 16.63 -5.27 14.09
C ILE A 22 16.99 -4.23 15.14
N ARG A 23 18.23 -3.77 15.08
CA ARG A 23 18.69 -2.66 15.89
C ARG A 23 18.20 -1.34 15.27
N PRO A 24 18.12 -0.26 16.06
CA PRO A 24 17.81 1.06 15.53
C PRO A 24 18.73 1.43 14.35
N PRO A 25 18.22 2.14 13.33
CA PRO A 25 19.00 2.47 12.15
C PRO A 25 20.15 3.41 12.51
N HIS A 26 21.24 3.32 11.76
CA HIS A 26 22.35 4.25 11.87
C HIS A 26 21.97 5.58 11.24
N VAL A 27 22.36 6.67 11.90
CA VAL A 27 22.13 8.03 11.41
C VAL A 27 23.35 8.45 10.60
N ILE A 28 23.20 8.50 9.28
CA ILE A 28 24.26 8.95 8.37
C ILE A 28 24.05 10.44 8.09
N ARG A 29 25.11 11.22 8.30
CA ARG A 29 25.22 12.61 7.86
C ARG A 29 26.25 12.66 6.74
N GLU A 30 25.81 12.95 5.52
CA GLU A 30 26.73 13.19 4.40
C GLU A 30 27.20 14.64 4.47
N GLU A 31 28.52 14.86 4.48
CA GLU A 31 29.09 16.22 4.50
C GLU A 31 28.63 17.00 3.26
N GLY A 32 27.91 18.10 3.48
CA GLY A 32 27.39 18.98 2.42
C GLY A 32 25.92 18.77 2.07
N GLU A 33 25.26 17.72 2.54
CA GLU A 33 23.80 17.56 2.42
C GLU A 33 23.09 17.95 3.72
N PRO A 34 22.02 18.76 3.67
CA PRO A 34 21.19 19.04 4.85
C PRO A 34 20.35 17.82 5.28
N VAL A 35 20.42 16.70 4.54
CA VAL A 35 19.56 15.53 4.72
C VAL A 35 20.26 14.50 5.61
N ILE A 36 19.64 14.25 6.77
CA ILE A 36 20.01 13.11 7.62
C ILE A 36 19.33 11.87 7.05
N ARG A 37 20.10 10.85 6.67
CA ARG A 37 19.55 9.57 6.19
C ARG A 37 19.68 8.51 7.27
N GLN A 38 18.58 7.84 7.60
CA GLN A 38 18.60 6.67 8.46
C GLN A 38 18.77 5.42 7.58
N ARG A 39 19.67 4.52 7.96
CA ARG A 39 19.90 3.29 7.20
C ARG A 39 20.06 2.11 8.14
N TYR A 40 19.40 1.00 7.80
CA TYR A 40 19.66 -0.27 8.46
C TYR A 40 20.80 -1.03 7.76
N GLU A 41 21.55 -1.81 8.54
CA GLU A 41 22.58 -2.71 8.01
C GLU A 41 22.23 -4.16 8.30
N VAL A 42 22.07 -4.96 7.23
CA VAL A 42 21.71 -6.38 7.33
C VAL A 42 22.75 -7.16 8.14
N SER A 43 24.01 -6.78 8.05
CA SER A 43 25.11 -7.36 8.84
C SER A 43 24.86 -7.27 10.34
N ASP A 44 24.17 -6.23 10.82
CA ASP A 44 23.91 -6.08 12.26
C ASP A 44 22.86 -7.05 12.78
N TRP A 45 22.00 -7.58 11.90
CA TRP A 45 20.93 -8.49 12.28
C TRP A 45 21.36 -9.95 12.26
N ILE A 46 22.27 -10.30 11.33
CA ILE A 46 22.74 -11.69 11.14
C ILE A 46 23.89 -12.04 12.10
N LYS A 47 24.56 -11.03 12.68
CA LYS A 47 25.70 -11.24 13.59
C LYS A 47 25.35 -12.14 14.78
N ASP A 48 24.19 -11.94 15.38
CA ASP A 48 23.78 -12.64 16.60
C ASP A 48 22.69 -13.68 16.26
N PRO A 49 22.92 -14.99 16.46
CA PRO A 49 21.92 -16.02 16.18
C PRO A 49 20.61 -15.86 16.98
N GLU A 50 20.67 -15.21 18.14
CA GLU A 50 19.51 -14.92 19.01
C GLU A 50 18.58 -13.83 18.45
N ASP A 51 19.05 -13.09 17.45
CA ASP A 51 18.22 -12.11 16.74
C ASP A 51 17.31 -12.78 15.71
N LEU A 52 17.57 -14.03 15.30
CA LEU A 52 16.61 -14.80 14.52
C LEU A 52 15.39 -15.16 15.39
N ILE A 53 14.24 -14.60 15.04
CA ILE A 53 12.98 -14.85 15.76
C ILE A 53 12.39 -16.19 15.30
N PHE A 54 12.20 -16.38 13.99
CA PHE A 54 11.72 -17.61 13.37
C PHE A 54 11.91 -17.59 11.85
N VAL A 55 11.62 -18.72 11.19
CA VAL A 55 11.59 -18.84 9.72
C VAL A 55 10.18 -19.19 9.27
N GLY A 56 9.46 -18.21 8.77
CA GLY A 56 8.03 -18.33 8.48
C GLY A 56 7.69 -18.14 7.00
N LYS A 57 6.49 -17.61 6.78
CA LYS A 57 6.00 -17.21 5.46
C LYS A 57 5.54 -15.76 5.49
N ILE A 58 5.49 -15.14 4.32
CA ILE A 58 4.85 -13.84 4.13
C ILE A 58 3.77 -14.01 3.08
N ARG A 59 2.62 -13.40 3.30
CA ARG A 59 1.57 -13.27 2.28
C ARG A 59 1.18 -11.81 2.10
N LEU A 60 0.94 -11.44 0.85
CA LEU A 60 0.33 -10.16 0.48
C LEU A 60 -1.10 -10.42 0.05
N LEU A 61 -2.02 -9.72 0.68
CA LEU A 61 -3.44 -9.76 0.38
C LEU A 61 -3.87 -8.41 -0.16
N GLU A 62 -4.70 -8.42 -1.20
CA GLU A 62 -5.47 -7.27 -1.64
C GLU A 62 -6.88 -7.41 -1.05
N ILE A 63 -7.38 -6.33 -0.46
CA ILE A 63 -8.71 -6.25 0.11
C ILE A 63 -9.44 -5.17 -0.68
N GLU A 64 -10.44 -5.60 -1.42
CA GLU A 64 -11.33 -4.74 -2.21
C GLU A 64 -12.68 -4.66 -1.50
N GLN A 65 -13.12 -3.44 -1.19
CA GLN A 65 -14.46 -3.22 -0.65
C GLN A 65 -15.44 -3.12 -1.82
N LEU A 66 -16.29 -4.14 -1.98
CA LEU A 66 -17.36 -4.14 -2.95
C LEU A 66 -18.52 -3.30 -2.39
N GLN A 67 -18.60 -2.04 -2.82
CA GLN A 67 -19.82 -1.27 -2.71
C GLN A 67 -20.58 -1.32 -4.04
N ASP A 68 -21.91 -1.46 -3.97
CA ASP A 68 -22.77 -1.31 -5.13
C ASP A 68 -22.64 0.13 -5.66
N PHE A 69 -21.95 0.27 -6.79
CA PHE A 69 -21.69 1.54 -7.48
C PHE A 69 -22.95 2.34 -7.85
N SER A 70 -24.15 1.80 -7.63
CA SER A 70 -25.41 2.43 -8.00
C SER A 70 -25.90 3.49 -7.01
N GLU A 71 -25.41 3.56 -5.78
CA GLU A 71 -26.00 4.44 -4.75
C GLU A 71 -25.04 5.39 -4.02
N THR A 72 -23.71 5.23 -4.12
CA THR A 72 -22.78 6.14 -3.44
C THR A 72 -22.50 7.39 -4.26
N THR A 73 -23.35 8.40 -4.03
CA THR A 73 -23.07 9.84 -4.21
C THR A 73 -21.95 10.36 -3.28
N GLY A 74 -21.17 9.44 -2.69
CA GLY A 74 -20.16 9.68 -1.69
C GLY A 74 -18.77 9.58 -2.27
N GLN A 75 -18.00 10.63 -2.03
CA GLN A 75 -16.60 10.86 -2.33
C GLN A 75 -15.68 9.91 -1.52
N GLU A 76 -15.97 8.61 -1.50
CA GLU A 76 -15.13 7.65 -0.77
C GLU A 76 -13.75 7.54 -1.42
N ASP A 77 -12.74 7.74 -0.59
CA ASP A 77 -11.35 7.73 -1.00
C ASP A 77 -10.98 6.36 -1.58
N VAL A 78 -10.28 6.35 -2.71
CA VAL A 78 -9.74 5.13 -3.32
C VAL A 78 -8.83 4.38 -2.33
N ASP A 79 -8.20 5.13 -1.42
CA ASP A 79 -7.40 4.59 -0.34
C ASP A 79 -8.19 3.72 0.64
N GLU A 80 -9.49 3.96 0.80
CA GLU A 80 -10.36 3.17 1.68
C GLU A 80 -10.90 1.91 1.00
N GLN A 81 -11.12 1.96 -0.32
CA GLN A 81 -11.74 0.86 -1.09
C GLN A 81 -10.77 -0.22 -1.56
N LEU A 82 -9.50 0.13 -1.83
CA LEU A 82 -8.48 -0.83 -2.26
C LEU A 82 -7.28 -0.78 -1.31
N ARG A 83 -7.19 -1.78 -0.44
CA ARG A 83 -6.12 -1.92 0.56
C ARG A 83 -5.24 -3.11 0.23
N CYS A 84 -3.97 -3.02 0.58
CA CYS A 84 -3.09 -4.18 0.58
C CYS A 84 -2.63 -4.45 2.01
N THR A 85 -2.65 -5.70 2.42
CA THR A 85 -2.19 -6.15 3.73
C THR A 85 -1.01 -7.08 3.53
N LEU A 86 0.08 -6.83 4.25
CA LEU A 86 1.19 -7.76 4.36
C LEU A 86 1.08 -8.47 5.69
N GLU A 87 1.10 -9.79 5.66
CA GLU A 87 1.05 -10.63 6.86
C GLU A 87 2.27 -11.55 6.93
N ILE A 88 2.84 -11.65 8.13
CA ILE A 88 3.88 -12.62 8.45
C ILE A 88 3.23 -13.77 9.21
N LEU A 89 3.37 -14.97 8.66
CA LEU A 89 2.85 -16.21 9.24
C LEU A 89 3.96 -16.94 10.00
N GLY A 90 3.64 -17.39 11.21
CA GLY A 90 4.50 -18.24 12.03
C GLY A 90 4.64 -19.66 11.47
N ASN A 91 5.38 -20.52 12.18
CA ASN A 91 5.57 -21.92 11.81
C ASN A 91 4.29 -22.76 11.96
N ASP A 92 3.39 -22.32 12.83
CA ASP A 92 2.05 -22.84 13.05
C ASP A 92 1.05 -22.46 11.94
N GLY A 93 1.45 -21.56 11.03
CA GLY A 93 0.58 -21.03 9.99
C GLY A 93 -0.37 -19.94 10.47
N GLU A 94 -0.30 -19.55 11.75
CA GLU A 94 -1.08 -18.43 12.28
C GLU A 94 -0.43 -17.09 11.92
N VAL A 95 -1.24 -16.04 11.84
CA VAL A 95 -0.76 -14.67 11.63
C VAL A 95 0.02 -14.23 12.85
N TRP A 96 1.34 -14.13 12.70
CA TRP A 96 2.20 -13.62 13.73
C TRP A 96 2.06 -12.11 13.86
N ALA A 97 2.16 -11.38 12.75
CA ALA A 97 1.99 -9.93 12.69
C ALA A 97 1.53 -9.49 11.29
N HIS A 98 0.88 -8.34 11.20
CA HIS A 98 0.38 -7.82 9.93
C HIS A 98 0.54 -6.31 9.84
N THR A 99 0.41 -5.76 8.63
CA THR A 99 0.35 -4.32 8.41
C THR A 99 -0.46 -4.02 7.16
N PHE A 100 -1.08 -2.85 7.14
CA PHE A 100 -1.58 -2.29 5.89
C PHE A 100 -0.44 -1.62 5.14
N TYR A 101 -0.45 -1.80 3.83
CA TYR A 101 0.44 -1.13 2.91
C TYR A 101 -0.01 0.33 2.79
N GLU A 102 0.79 1.23 3.35
CA GLU A 102 0.59 2.67 3.20
C GLU A 102 1.44 3.14 2.01
N PRO A 103 0.83 3.64 0.92
CA PRO A 103 1.61 4.31 -0.11
C PRO A 103 2.30 5.53 0.51
N LEU A 104 3.49 5.85 0.01
CA LEU A 104 4.23 7.07 0.32
C LEU A 104 3.25 8.26 0.42
N PRO A 105 3.07 8.88 1.58
CA PRO A 105 2.48 10.20 1.58
C PRO A 105 3.52 11.11 0.90
N ASN A 106 3.10 11.94 -0.05
CA ASN A 106 3.95 12.97 -0.66
C ASN A 106 4.35 14.01 0.43
N VAL A 107 5.18 13.64 1.40
CA VAL A 107 5.44 14.44 2.60
C VAL A 107 6.79 15.12 2.46
N ARG A 108 6.71 16.45 2.35
CA ARG A 108 7.83 17.41 2.28
C ARG A 108 8.38 17.79 3.66
N THR A 109 8.07 17.05 4.72
CA THR A 109 8.46 17.39 6.10
C THR A 109 9.19 16.24 6.79
N ILE A 110 10.34 16.59 7.39
CA ILE A 110 11.40 15.69 7.87
C ILE A 110 10.97 14.85 9.09
N THR A 111 9.85 15.15 9.74
CA THR A 111 9.65 14.77 11.14
C THR A 111 8.56 13.75 11.45
N ASP A 112 7.74 13.25 10.52
CA ASP A 112 6.62 12.38 10.96
C ASP A 112 6.24 11.13 10.14
N THR A 113 6.87 10.79 9.02
CA THR A 113 6.54 9.53 8.32
C THR A 113 7.73 8.93 7.57
N GLN A 114 8.82 8.63 8.27
CA GLN A 114 10.02 8.02 7.65
C GLN A 114 9.97 6.48 7.53
N PHE A 115 8.91 5.83 8.02
CA PHE A 115 8.83 4.36 7.99
C PHE A 115 7.95 3.89 6.85
N HIS A 116 8.59 3.37 5.80
CA HIS A 116 7.90 2.57 4.80
C HIS A 116 7.38 1.28 5.45
N THR A 117 6.18 0.84 5.04
CA THR A 117 5.66 -0.46 5.44
C THR A 117 6.64 -1.58 5.05
N VAL A 118 7.26 -1.48 3.88
CA VAL A 118 8.31 -2.38 3.38
C VAL A 118 9.43 -1.54 2.77
N GLU A 119 10.64 -1.63 3.33
CA GLU A 119 11.84 -0.94 2.88
C GLU A 119 12.90 -1.96 2.44
N LYS A 120 13.46 -1.80 1.23
CA LYS A 120 14.54 -2.67 0.76
C LYS A 120 15.88 -2.17 1.29
N VAL A 121 16.59 -3.02 2.03
CA VAL A 121 17.88 -2.64 2.66
C VAL A 121 19.09 -3.17 1.88
N GLY A 122 18.94 -4.33 1.24
CA GLY A 122 20.00 -4.87 0.38
C GLY A 122 19.73 -6.31 -0.06
N GLY A 123 20.01 -6.63 -1.33
CA GLY A 123 19.73 -7.94 -1.92
C GLY A 123 18.33 -8.45 -1.55
N ARG A 124 18.30 -9.65 -0.97
CA ARG A 124 17.09 -10.37 -0.51
C ARG A 124 16.54 -9.90 0.85
N SER A 125 16.93 -8.72 1.31
CA SER A 125 16.68 -8.27 2.69
C SER A 125 15.85 -6.99 2.71
N PHE A 126 14.83 -6.99 3.56
CA PHE A 126 13.91 -5.87 3.73
C PHE A 126 13.70 -5.58 5.21
N VAL A 127 13.37 -4.34 5.54
CA VAL A 127 12.76 -3.97 6.82
C VAL A 127 11.27 -3.84 6.60
N VAL A 128 10.49 -4.43 7.50
CA VAL A 128 9.03 -4.35 7.45
C VAL A 128 8.52 -3.84 8.78
N THR A 129 7.66 -2.83 8.72
CA THR A 129 6.99 -2.29 9.89
C THR A 129 5.63 -2.97 10.02
N LEU A 130 5.36 -3.55 11.19
CA LEU A 130 4.21 -4.43 11.45
C LEU A 130 3.48 -4.03 12.73
N TYR A 131 2.20 -4.38 12.82
CA TYR A 131 1.44 -4.38 14.06
C TYR A 131 1.44 -5.77 14.70
N TRP A 132 1.90 -5.83 15.95
CA TRP A 132 1.93 -7.04 16.76
C TRP A 132 1.40 -6.74 18.17
N LYS A 133 0.32 -7.43 18.57
CA LYS A 133 -0.32 -7.28 19.90
C LYS A 133 -0.59 -5.81 20.30
N GLY A 134 -1.01 -4.99 19.32
CA GLY A 134 -1.31 -3.57 19.53
C GLY A 134 -0.10 -2.62 19.48
N TYR A 135 1.11 -3.14 19.27
CA TYR A 135 2.33 -2.34 19.12
C TYR A 135 2.81 -2.32 17.68
N LYS A 136 3.32 -1.16 17.23
CA LYS A 136 4.03 -1.05 15.95
C LYS A 136 5.50 -1.44 16.17
N ILE A 137 5.96 -2.47 15.46
CA ILE A 137 7.32 -3.00 15.53
C ILE A 137 7.96 -2.95 14.14
N ALA A 138 9.29 -2.86 14.08
CA ALA A 138 10.02 -3.03 12.84
C ALA A 138 10.86 -4.31 12.93
N VAL A 139 10.84 -5.11 11.87
CA VAL A 139 11.57 -6.38 11.78
C VAL A 139 12.35 -6.45 10.48
N GLY A 140 13.45 -7.19 10.51
CA GLY A 140 14.24 -7.51 9.34
C GLY A 140 13.74 -8.82 8.77
N ILE A 141 13.45 -8.85 7.47
CA ILE A 141 13.13 -10.09 6.76
C ILE A 141 14.22 -10.38 5.74
N ILE A 142 14.65 -11.64 5.69
CA ILE A 142 15.60 -12.11 4.69
C ILE A 142 14.96 -13.28 3.96
N MET A 143 14.83 -13.13 2.65
CA MET A 143 14.27 -14.16 1.79
C MET A 143 15.33 -15.19 1.43
N LYS A 144 14.90 -16.45 1.33
CA LYS A 144 15.78 -17.55 0.94
C LYS A 144 16.18 -17.46 -0.52
N GLN A 145 15.28 -17.13 -1.45
CA GLN A 145 15.58 -17.12 -2.88
C GLN A 145 15.60 -15.71 -3.44
N PHE A 146 16.41 -15.50 -4.48
CA PHE A 146 16.44 -14.24 -5.23
C PHE A 146 15.13 -14.00 -6.00
N TRP A 147 14.50 -15.07 -6.48
CA TRP A 147 13.20 -14.96 -7.18
C TRP A 147 12.07 -14.51 -6.25
N ASP A 148 12.12 -14.86 -4.96
CA ASP A 148 11.17 -14.39 -3.96
C ASP A 148 11.25 -12.85 -3.80
N GLU A 149 12.48 -12.31 -3.82
CA GLU A 149 12.74 -10.86 -3.75
C GLU A 149 12.14 -10.12 -4.95
N ILE A 150 12.38 -10.66 -6.16
CA ILE A 150 11.81 -10.13 -7.39
C ILE A 150 10.29 -10.19 -7.32
N SER A 151 9.73 -11.32 -6.91
CA SER A 151 8.29 -11.53 -6.83
C SER A 151 7.64 -10.53 -5.87
N LEU A 152 8.16 -10.36 -4.65
CA LEU A 152 7.61 -9.38 -3.71
C LEU A 152 7.64 -7.96 -4.30
N SER A 153 8.79 -7.58 -4.85
CA SER A 153 8.99 -6.23 -5.40
C SER A 153 8.05 -5.96 -6.57
N HIS A 154 7.88 -6.94 -7.45
CA HIS A 154 6.98 -6.86 -8.59
C HIS A 154 5.53 -6.76 -8.17
N THR A 155 5.07 -7.63 -7.26
CA THR A 155 3.69 -7.64 -6.76
C THR A 155 3.33 -6.32 -6.07
N ILE A 156 4.23 -5.78 -5.24
CA ILE A 156 4.01 -4.45 -4.61
C ILE A 156 3.91 -3.36 -5.69
N GLN A 157 4.72 -3.42 -6.74
CA GLN A 157 4.68 -2.46 -7.83
C GLN A 157 3.40 -2.57 -8.67
N GLU A 158 2.94 -3.79 -8.94
CA GLU A 158 1.67 -4.04 -9.64
C GLU A 158 0.49 -3.50 -8.84
N PHE A 159 0.43 -3.79 -7.54
CA PHE A 159 -0.59 -3.23 -6.64
C PHE A 159 -0.62 -1.69 -6.71
N LYS A 160 0.55 -1.03 -6.60
CA LYS A 160 0.66 0.43 -6.75
C LYS A 160 0.10 0.93 -8.09
N ASN A 161 0.43 0.24 -9.18
CA ASN A 161 -0.01 0.61 -10.50
C ASN A 161 -1.53 0.45 -10.66
N SER A 162 -2.11 -0.64 -10.14
CA SER A 162 -3.57 -0.87 -10.13
C SER A 162 -4.29 0.21 -9.33
N LYS A 163 -3.79 0.52 -8.12
CA LYS A 163 -4.31 1.60 -7.28
C LYS A 163 -4.26 2.97 -7.98
N ALA A 164 -3.15 3.29 -8.64
CA ALA A 164 -3.01 4.54 -9.39
C ALA A 164 -3.97 4.62 -10.59
N LYS A 165 -4.17 3.51 -11.32
CA LYS A 165 -5.14 3.45 -12.44
C LYS A 165 -6.57 3.66 -11.95
N LEU A 166 -6.96 3.02 -10.84
CA LEU A 166 -8.29 3.17 -10.25
C LEU A 166 -8.54 4.64 -9.83
N LYS A 167 -7.54 5.27 -9.22
CA LYS A 167 -7.58 6.70 -8.89
C LYS A 167 -7.80 7.58 -10.11
N MET A 168 -7.00 7.39 -11.17
CA MET A 168 -7.16 8.14 -12.42
C MET A 168 -8.52 7.90 -13.10
N PHE A 169 -9.06 6.68 -13.01
CA PHE A 169 -10.38 6.36 -13.57
C PHE A 169 -11.48 7.11 -12.84
N LYS A 170 -11.51 7.08 -11.50
CA LYS A 170 -12.48 7.83 -10.70
C LYS A 170 -12.40 9.34 -10.95
N GLU A 171 -11.19 9.90 -10.98
CA GLU A 171 -10.98 11.32 -11.28
C GLU A 171 -11.58 11.69 -12.65
N LYS A 172 -11.35 10.88 -13.68
CA LYS A 172 -11.93 11.10 -15.02
C LYS A 172 -13.45 10.94 -15.06
N PHE A 173 -14.00 9.97 -14.32
CA PHE A 173 -15.44 9.74 -14.25
C PHE A 173 -16.16 10.93 -13.59
N LEU A 174 -15.65 11.42 -12.45
CA LEU A 174 -16.18 12.58 -11.74
C LEU A 174 -16.11 13.87 -12.59
N ILE A 175 -15.02 14.07 -13.33
CA ILE A 175 -14.90 15.21 -14.27
C ILE A 175 -15.97 15.12 -15.37
N ASN A 176 -16.20 13.94 -15.95
CA ASN A 176 -17.17 13.77 -17.02
C ASN A 176 -18.63 13.86 -16.56
N GLU A 177 -18.95 13.46 -15.32
CA GLU A 177 -20.29 13.70 -14.75
C GLU A 177 -20.52 15.17 -14.44
N SER A 178 -19.52 15.87 -13.89
CA SER A 178 -19.62 17.31 -13.63
C SER A 178 -19.85 18.11 -14.91
N ALA A 179 -19.20 17.72 -16.02
CA ALA A 179 -19.37 18.35 -17.33
C ALA A 179 -20.74 18.05 -17.98
N LYS A 180 -21.38 16.91 -17.67
CA LYS A 180 -22.75 16.62 -18.14
C LYS A 180 -23.81 17.31 -17.30
N SER A 181 -23.54 17.58 -16.02
CA SER A 181 -24.48 18.27 -15.13
C SER A 181 -24.54 19.80 -15.32
N SER A 182 -23.60 20.37 -16.09
CA SER A 182 -23.51 21.80 -16.35
C SER A 182 -23.99 22.24 -17.73
N ASP A 183 -24.59 21.34 -18.52
CA ASP A 183 -25.01 21.62 -19.91
C ASP A 183 -26.53 21.45 -20.12
N ASP A 184 -27.33 21.58 -19.06
CA ASP A 184 -28.79 21.43 -19.08
C ASP A 184 -29.49 22.63 -18.42
N SER A 185 -29.20 23.84 -18.91
CA SER A 185 -30.09 24.99 -18.74
C SER A 185 -29.81 26.14 -19.71
N GLU A 186 -30.14 25.99 -21.00
CA GLU A 186 -30.68 27.10 -21.82
C GLU A 186 -31.75 26.56 -22.77
N SER A 187 -33.00 26.62 -22.27
CA SER A 187 -34.25 26.92 -22.97
C SER A 187 -34.35 26.61 -24.47
N ASP A 188 -35.01 25.49 -24.77
CA ASP A 188 -35.94 25.40 -25.90
C ASP A 188 -37.03 26.45 -25.71
N ASP A 189 -36.94 27.58 -26.40
CA ASP A 189 -38.09 28.41 -26.76
C ASP A 189 -37.77 29.20 -28.04
N ASP A 190 -38.65 29.06 -29.02
CA ASP A 190 -38.91 30.00 -30.13
C ASP A 190 -38.14 29.83 -31.46
N PHE A 191 -38.53 28.81 -32.24
CA PHE A 191 -38.47 28.90 -33.70
C PHE A 191 -39.63 28.14 -34.36
N GLY A 192 -40.84 28.71 -34.22
CA GLY A 192 -42.06 28.06 -34.67
C GLY A 192 -43.18 29.00 -35.06
N ASP A 193 -42.89 30.09 -35.77
CA ASP A 193 -43.94 30.83 -36.47
C ASP A 193 -43.42 31.61 -37.69
N PHE A 194 -43.38 30.95 -38.86
CA PHE A 194 -43.26 31.65 -40.14
C PHE A 194 -44.05 30.94 -41.24
N VAL A 195 -45.38 30.96 -41.11
CA VAL A 195 -46.30 30.92 -42.26
C VAL A 195 -47.60 31.60 -41.87
N SER A 196 -47.85 32.80 -42.41
CA SER A 196 -49.20 33.27 -42.78
C SER A 196 -49.15 34.57 -43.58
N SER A 197 -49.52 34.46 -44.86
CA SER A 197 -50.25 35.41 -45.76
C SER A 197 -49.58 35.59 -47.12
#